data_AF-A0AAW1PNT1-F1
#
_entry.id   AF-A0AAW1PNT1-F1
#
_cell.length_a   1.000
_cell.length_b   1.000
_cell.length_c   1.000
_cell.angle_alpha   90.00
_cell.angle_beta   90.00
_cell.angle_gamma   90.00
#
_symmetry.space_group_name_H-M   'P 1'
#
loop_
_entity.id
_entity.type
_entity.pdbx_description
1 polymer ?
#
loop_
_entity_poly.entity_id
_entity_poly.type
_entity_poly.pdbx_seq_one_letter_code
_entity_poly.pdbx_strand_id
1 'polypeptide(L)'
;MRLDGVLSFSGANVVEGVIKAIALSEDPYAPAKCSTQLSAGSRGYKVAVAVMQQMQLQDGLDAAQQAEVFAKALHDAWGVGDASCNNGVLLLLSKGDRQVYMSVGSGATALLTPDRIAGIIEAIKPDLRAGKFDQGIQRAVVETGLVLAGQEGEPESGGSNWWELSFVGMFFAAFGYLWYRASSQSRRRRGDFRRCQDLLARLKREQAEAIKTQRYPSASCPVCFADFDTPAEDGSPVEPSAPPLPAEDQASGSGNSAEQEEGIKGNHKHLHKAGSQKEPLLSKGDADSDAQQAQRAVTPLTLPCHHVICETCLTRWLEESDNCPICRASMGTSDPRPNTRRFSAPHQQRDVYIARDNRRPPAYDPCFYQSELQYRLHNLHMQYPDFVTPHIINIWTNQVVHGGGVITPETTVEFQMNDPTTQQHYASSGASGSAGFGGGSSFGGGGGGGSW
;
A
#
# COMPACT_ATOMS: atom_id res chain seq x y z
N MET A 1 -44.69 45.95 4.23
CA MET A 1 -43.57 45.24 4.87
C MET A 1 -42.82 44.50 3.79
N ARG A 2 -41.55 44.86 3.52
CA ARG A 2 -40.70 44.10 2.60
C ARG A 2 -40.36 42.78 3.30
N LEU A 3 -40.82 41.66 2.77
CA LEU A 3 -40.22 40.37 3.06
C LEU A 3 -38.79 40.45 2.49
N ASP A 4 -37.77 40.24 3.32
CA ASP A 4 -36.35 40.39 2.95
C ASP A 4 -35.84 39.32 1.95
N GLY A 5 -36.70 38.81 1.07
CA GLY A 5 -36.34 37.92 -0.04
C GLY A 5 -35.89 36.52 0.36
N VAL A 6 -36.07 36.12 1.62
CA VAL A 6 -35.76 34.76 2.10
C VAL A 6 -36.97 33.82 1.97
N LEU A 7 -38.18 34.32 2.23
CA LEU A 7 -39.45 33.61 2.03
C LEU A 7 -40.24 34.26 0.90
N SER A 8 -40.84 33.43 0.04
CA SER A 8 -41.85 33.93 -0.92
C SER A 8 -43.15 34.30 -0.20
N PHE A 9 -43.96 35.17 -0.81
CA PHE A 9 -45.27 35.54 -0.28
C PHE A 9 -46.18 34.30 -0.10
N SER A 10 -46.15 33.38 -1.07
CA SER A 10 -46.89 32.12 -0.99
C SER A 10 -46.35 31.23 0.14
N GLY A 11 -45.03 31.15 0.30
CA GLY A 11 -44.38 30.40 1.36
C GLY A 11 -44.78 30.89 2.75
N ALA A 12 -44.73 32.20 2.96
CA ALA A 12 -45.10 32.86 4.21
C ALA A 12 -46.58 32.59 4.58
N ASN A 13 -47.51 32.70 3.62
CA ASN A 13 -48.93 32.45 3.87
C ASN A 13 -49.21 31.01 4.32
N VAL A 14 -48.52 30.02 3.72
CA VAL A 14 -48.67 28.62 4.13
C VAL A 14 -48.11 28.41 5.54
N VAL A 15 -46.93 28.96 5.83
CA VAL A 15 -46.32 28.87 7.16
C VAL A 15 -47.23 29.50 8.22
N GLU A 16 -47.78 30.68 7.96
CA GLU A 16 -48.74 31.35 8.85
C GLU A 16 -50.00 30.50 9.08
N GLY A 17 -50.52 29.87 8.02
CA GLY A 17 -51.64 28.95 8.12
C GLY A 17 -51.36 27.76 9.04
N VAL A 18 -50.20 27.13 8.90
CA VAL A 18 -49.78 26.00 9.76
C VAL A 18 -49.58 26.45 11.20
N ILE A 19 -48.91 27.58 11.43
CA ILE A 19 -48.73 28.16 12.78
C ILE A 19 -50.09 28.36 13.46
N LYS A 20 -51.07 28.88 12.71
CA LYS A 20 -52.44 29.10 13.21
C LYS A 20 -53.14 27.78 13.55
N ALA A 21 -53.01 26.76 12.71
CA ALA A 21 -53.56 25.43 12.95
C ALA A 21 -52.98 24.80 14.24
N ILE A 22 -51.66 24.92 14.46
CA ILE A 22 -51.00 24.46 15.69
C ILE A 22 -51.52 25.22 16.92
N ALA A 23 -51.68 26.55 16.82
CA ALA A 23 -52.18 27.38 17.91
C ALA A 23 -53.64 27.08 18.27
N LEU A 24 -54.46 26.75 17.27
CA LEU A 24 -55.87 26.36 17.42
C LEU A 24 -56.06 24.88 17.77
N SER A 25 -54.99 24.07 17.75
CA SER A 25 -55.05 22.62 17.95
C SER A 25 -56.00 21.92 16.96
N GLU A 26 -55.97 22.35 15.69
CA GLU A 26 -56.70 21.69 14.62
C GLU A 26 -56.02 20.36 14.26
N ASP A 27 -56.79 19.32 13.94
CA ASP A 27 -56.24 18.02 13.50
C ASP A 27 -55.23 18.21 12.35
N PRO A 28 -54.02 17.61 12.40
CA PRO A 28 -53.55 16.55 13.32
C PRO A 28 -52.84 17.04 14.60
N TYR A 29 -52.90 18.33 14.94
CA TYR A 29 -52.19 18.94 16.07
C TYR A 29 -52.94 18.75 17.41
N ALA A 30 -52.20 18.80 18.53
CA ALA A 30 -52.75 18.60 19.87
C ALA A 30 -52.60 19.83 20.77
N PRO A 31 -53.49 20.00 21.77
CA PRO A 31 -53.37 21.08 22.75
C PRO A 31 -52.19 20.89 23.69
N ALA A 32 -51.63 22.00 24.18
CA ALA A 32 -50.52 21.98 25.12
C ALA A 32 -50.97 21.49 26.51
N LYS A 33 -50.16 20.61 27.11
CA LYS A 33 -50.41 20.07 28.47
C LYS A 33 -49.85 21.02 29.52
N CYS A 34 -50.63 22.01 29.96
CA CYS A 34 -50.25 22.92 31.04
C CYS A 34 -50.57 22.33 32.43
N SER A 35 -49.65 22.45 33.38
CA SER A 35 -49.76 21.87 34.73
C SER A 35 -50.69 22.64 35.68
N THR A 36 -51.17 23.83 35.30
CA THR A 36 -52.02 24.67 36.15
C THR A 36 -53.49 24.53 35.76
N GLN A 37 -54.29 23.96 36.66
CA GLN A 37 -55.75 23.99 36.59
C GLN A 37 -56.23 25.45 36.65
N LEU A 38 -56.37 26.16 35.53
CA LEU A 38 -57.27 27.32 35.45
C LEU A 38 -57.63 27.68 34.01
N SER A 39 -58.93 27.65 33.74
CA SER A 39 -59.66 28.26 32.61
C SER A 39 -59.72 27.47 31.29
N ALA A 40 -60.76 26.63 31.21
CA ALA A 40 -61.54 26.23 30.05
C ALA A 40 -61.11 26.85 28.70
N GLY A 41 -60.36 26.07 27.93
CA GLY A 41 -59.94 26.35 26.57
C GLY A 41 -58.55 25.78 26.36
N SER A 42 -58.46 24.53 25.89
CA SER A 42 -57.19 23.86 25.57
C SER A 42 -56.39 24.74 24.61
N ARG A 43 -55.32 25.40 25.07
CA ARG A 43 -54.51 26.29 24.21
C ARG A 43 -53.48 25.46 23.47
N GLY A 44 -53.39 25.63 22.15
CA GLY A 44 -52.34 25.02 21.36
C GLY A 44 -50.97 25.60 21.67
N TYR A 45 -49.93 24.95 21.16
CA TYR A 45 -48.57 25.47 21.22
C TYR A 45 -48.45 26.74 20.37
N LYS A 46 -47.62 27.70 20.82
CA LYS A 46 -47.39 28.94 20.06
C LYS A 46 -46.07 28.84 19.33
N VAL A 47 -46.12 28.73 18.00
CA VAL A 47 -44.94 28.66 17.15
C VAL A 47 -44.69 30.01 16.50
N ALA A 48 -43.45 30.47 16.52
CA ALA A 48 -43.00 31.65 15.80
C ALA A 48 -41.84 31.29 14.87
N VAL A 49 -41.75 31.98 13.74
CA VAL A 49 -40.67 31.81 12.78
C VAL A 49 -40.02 33.16 12.53
N ALA A 50 -38.71 33.23 12.75
CA ALA A 50 -37.89 34.40 12.51
C ALA A 50 -36.89 34.08 11.40
N VAL A 51 -36.92 34.86 10.31
CA VAL A 51 -36.06 34.65 9.16
C VAL A 51 -35.31 35.94 8.87
N MET A 52 -33.99 35.84 8.67
CA MET A 52 -33.13 36.97 8.37
C MET A 52 -32.03 36.62 7.38
N GLN A 53 -31.47 37.66 6.76
CA GLN A 53 -30.34 37.49 5.85
C GLN A 53 -29.04 37.22 6.60
N GLN A 54 -28.75 37.91 7.69
CA GLN A 54 -27.53 37.71 8.47
C GLN A 54 -27.72 38.24 9.89
N MET A 55 -27.06 37.61 10.86
CA MET A 55 -26.97 38.07 12.24
C MET A 55 -25.77 39.01 12.39
N GLN A 56 -25.87 39.98 13.30
CA GLN A 56 -24.71 40.78 13.69
C GLN A 56 -23.86 39.96 14.67
N LEU A 57 -22.70 39.52 14.20
CA LEU A 57 -21.84 38.66 15.01
C LEU A 57 -21.16 39.46 16.13
N GLN A 58 -21.29 39.01 17.38
CA GLN A 58 -20.58 39.58 18.52
C GLN A 58 -19.17 38.96 18.65
N ASP A 59 -18.17 39.78 18.97
CA ASP A 59 -16.79 39.31 19.11
C ASP A 59 -16.67 38.19 20.16
N GLY A 60 -16.05 37.06 19.79
CA GLY A 60 -15.72 35.96 20.70
C GLY A 60 -16.71 34.79 20.78
N LEU A 61 -17.83 34.83 20.04
CA LEU A 61 -18.76 33.69 19.93
C LEU A 61 -18.78 33.15 18.50
N ASP A 62 -18.92 31.83 18.36
CA ASP A 62 -19.15 31.21 17.05
C ASP A 62 -20.59 31.46 16.53
N ALA A 63 -20.83 31.23 15.24
CA ALA A 63 -22.12 31.51 14.62
C ALA A 63 -23.29 30.71 15.24
N ALA A 64 -23.03 29.50 15.76
CA ALA A 64 -24.05 28.66 16.37
C ALA A 64 -24.44 29.15 17.77
N GLN A 65 -23.45 29.50 18.59
CA GLN A 65 -23.64 30.11 19.91
C GLN A 65 -24.40 31.43 19.81
N GLN A 66 -24.13 32.22 18.77
CA GLN A 66 -24.85 33.47 18.57
C GLN A 66 -26.28 33.25 18.10
N ALA A 67 -26.53 32.26 17.22
CA ALA A 67 -27.89 31.88 16.83
C ALA A 67 -28.72 31.47 18.06
N GLU A 68 -28.12 30.72 18.99
CA GLU A 68 -28.73 30.34 20.25
C GLU A 68 -29.10 31.56 21.12
N VAL A 69 -28.12 32.42 21.41
CA VAL A 69 -28.33 33.61 22.25
C VAL A 69 -29.39 34.52 21.64
N PHE A 70 -29.30 34.74 20.32
CA PHE A 70 -30.23 35.59 19.59
C PHE A 70 -31.64 35.00 19.58
N ALA A 71 -31.80 33.71 19.28
CA ALA A 71 -33.09 33.04 19.25
C ALA A 71 -33.79 33.05 20.62
N LYS A 72 -33.04 32.84 21.72
CA LYS A 72 -33.58 32.94 23.09
C LYS A 72 -34.03 34.35 23.42
N ALA A 73 -33.17 35.35 23.17
CA ALA A 73 -33.52 36.75 23.37
C ALA A 73 -34.74 37.16 22.54
N LEU A 74 -34.85 36.68 21.31
CA LEU A 74 -35.99 36.96 20.43
C LEU A 74 -37.27 36.27 20.91
N HIS A 75 -37.17 35.02 21.38
CA HIS A 75 -38.29 34.28 21.98
C HIS A 75 -38.91 35.07 23.14
N ASP A 76 -38.06 35.56 24.04
CA ASP A 76 -38.47 36.36 25.20
C ASP A 76 -39.02 37.73 24.77
N ALA A 77 -38.34 38.42 23.85
CA ALA A 77 -38.75 39.75 23.39
C ALA A 77 -40.08 39.74 22.64
N TRP A 78 -40.37 38.68 21.87
CA TRP A 78 -41.65 38.50 21.19
C TRP A 78 -42.73 37.91 22.10
N GLY A 79 -42.37 37.45 23.30
CA GLY A 79 -43.30 36.81 24.23
C GLY A 79 -43.94 35.56 23.61
N VAL A 80 -43.17 34.74 22.91
CA VAL A 80 -43.68 33.53 22.26
C VAL A 80 -44.06 32.51 23.33
N GLY A 81 -45.33 32.12 23.36
CA GLY A 81 -45.89 31.24 24.40
C GLY A 81 -46.93 31.91 25.27
N ASP A 82 -47.55 31.14 26.15
CA ASP A 82 -48.41 31.66 27.22
C ASP A 82 -47.60 31.80 28.51
N ALA A 83 -47.76 32.93 29.23
CA ALA A 83 -47.01 33.22 30.45
C ALA A 83 -47.22 32.16 31.56
N SER A 84 -48.35 31.46 31.54
CA SER A 84 -48.68 30.42 32.53
C SER A 84 -48.22 29.03 32.12
N CYS A 85 -48.05 28.76 30.82
CA CYS A 85 -47.73 27.44 30.28
C CYS A 85 -46.32 27.31 29.71
N ASN A 86 -45.68 28.42 29.34
CA ASN A 86 -44.39 28.46 28.63
C ASN A 86 -44.35 27.48 27.43
N ASN A 87 -45.44 27.41 26.67
CA ASN A 87 -45.64 26.50 25.54
C ASN A 87 -45.21 27.11 24.18
N GLY A 88 -44.22 28.00 24.22
CA GLY A 88 -43.69 28.70 23.04
C GLY A 88 -42.58 27.91 22.34
N VAL A 89 -42.52 28.03 21.01
CA VAL A 89 -41.41 27.52 20.18
C VAL A 89 -41.07 28.58 19.14
N LEU A 90 -39.80 28.97 19.05
CA LEU A 90 -39.30 29.91 18.05
C LEU A 90 -38.26 29.23 17.17
N LEU A 91 -38.51 29.19 15.87
CA LEU A 91 -37.55 28.77 14.84
C LEU A 91 -36.85 30.01 14.26
N LEU A 92 -35.54 30.09 14.43
CA LEU A 92 -34.69 31.11 13.83
C LEU A 92 -33.95 30.51 12.62
N LEU A 93 -33.98 31.20 11.48
CA LEU A 93 -33.16 30.91 10.30
C LEU A 93 -32.37 32.16 9.89
N SER A 94 -31.03 32.06 9.92
CA SER A 94 -30.12 33.03 9.31
C SER A 94 -29.52 32.46 8.03
N LYS A 95 -29.88 33.05 6.89
CA LYS A 95 -29.46 32.56 5.56
C LYS A 95 -27.96 32.72 5.31
N GLY A 96 -27.40 33.88 5.63
CA GLY A 96 -26.02 34.27 5.38
C GLY A 96 -25.03 33.53 6.28
N ASP A 97 -25.41 33.31 7.54
CA ASP A 97 -24.59 32.58 8.51
C ASP A 97 -24.80 31.06 8.42
N ARG A 98 -25.76 30.62 7.59
CA ARG A 98 -26.18 29.22 7.43
C ARG A 98 -26.55 28.55 8.77
N GLN A 99 -27.20 29.30 9.65
CA GLN A 99 -27.60 28.84 10.98
C GLN A 99 -29.11 28.66 11.08
N VAL A 100 -29.51 27.58 11.75
CA VAL A 100 -30.88 27.33 12.20
C VAL A 100 -30.84 27.02 13.69
N TYR A 101 -31.73 27.64 14.46
CA TYR A 101 -31.86 27.35 15.88
C TYR A 101 -33.34 27.31 16.29
N MET A 102 -33.68 26.40 17.20
CA MET A 102 -35.02 26.32 17.78
C MET A 102 -34.96 26.61 19.28
N SER A 103 -35.57 27.72 19.69
CA SER A 103 -35.75 28.06 21.09
C SER A 103 -37.09 27.51 21.58
N VAL A 104 -37.07 26.73 22.66
CA VAL A 104 -38.25 25.98 23.15
C VAL A 104 -38.53 26.35 24.60
N GLY A 105 -39.76 26.77 24.89
CA GLY A 105 -40.23 27.06 26.24
C GLY A 105 -40.42 25.80 27.08
N SER A 106 -40.36 25.92 28.40
CA SER A 106 -40.36 24.79 29.33
C SER A 106 -41.60 23.89 29.24
N GLY A 107 -42.75 24.41 28.80
CA GLY A 107 -43.97 23.64 28.58
C GLY A 107 -43.97 22.77 27.32
N ALA A 108 -43.01 22.98 26.42
CA ALA A 108 -42.82 22.20 25.20
C ALA A 108 -41.60 21.26 25.26
N THR A 109 -40.64 21.50 26.17
CA THR A 109 -39.39 20.72 26.29
C THR A 109 -39.60 19.23 26.57
N ALA A 110 -40.71 18.85 27.21
CA ALA A 110 -41.02 17.44 27.47
C ALA A 110 -41.32 16.64 26.17
N LEU A 111 -41.82 17.32 25.13
CA LEU A 111 -42.12 16.71 23.82
C LEU A 111 -41.05 17.04 22.79
N LEU A 112 -40.49 18.26 22.81
CA LEU A 112 -39.37 18.69 21.99
C LEU A 112 -38.06 18.56 22.78
N THR A 113 -37.59 17.31 22.92
CA THR A 113 -36.26 17.03 23.50
C THR A 113 -35.14 17.50 22.56
N PRO A 114 -33.91 17.71 23.05
CA PRO A 114 -32.77 18.08 22.21
C PRO A 114 -32.59 17.15 20.99
N ASP A 115 -32.77 15.84 21.17
CA ASP A 115 -32.69 14.86 20.08
C ASP A 115 -33.78 15.04 19.02
N ARG A 116 -35.01 15.35 19.44
CA ARG A 116 -36.14 15.59 18.52
C ARG A 116 -35.96 16.90 17.76
N ILE A 117 -35.46 17.95 18.43
CA ILE A 117 -35.09 19.21 17.79
C ILE A 117 -33.99 18.98 16.74
N ALA A 118 -32.95 18.21 17.10
CA ALA A 118 -31.87 17.86 16.18
C ALA A 118 -32.38 17.08 14.96
N GLY A 119 -33.33 16.16 15.16
CA GLY A 119 -34.01 15.43 14.09
C GLY A 119 -34.75 16.35 13.11
N ILE A 120 -35.58 17.28 13.62
CA ILE A 120 -36.29 18.27 12.79
C ILE A 120 -35.30 19.13 11.99
N ILE A 121 -34.24 19.59 12.65
CA ILE A 121 -33.20 20.41 11.98
C ILE A 121 -32.48 19.60 10.89
N GLU A 122 -32.17 18.33 11.11
CA GLU A 122 -31.59 17.46 10.07
C GLU A 122 -32.53 17.25 8.88
N ALA A 123 -33.82 17.00 9.14
CA ALA A 123 -34.82 16.76 8.08
C ALA A 123 -34.96 17.93 7.09
N ILE A 124 -34.69 19.16 7.54
CA ILE A 124 -34.77 20.37 6.70
C ILE A 124 -33.44 20.78 6.06
N LYS A 125 -32.28 20.27 6.53
CA LYS A 125 -30.96 20.62 5.97
C LYS A 125 -30.86 20.39 4.44
N PRO A 126 -31.38 19.29 3.86
CA PRO A 126 -31.32 19.09 2.41
C PRO A 126 -32.01 20.21 1.61
N ASP A 127 -33.17 20.67 2.07
CA ASP A 127 -33.93 21.75 1.41
C ASP A 127 -33.21 23.09 1.52
N LEU A 128 -32.66 23.40 2.70
CA LEU A 128 -31.87 24.61 2.91
C LEU A 128 -30.60 24.62 2.05
N ARG A 129 -29.91 23.48 1.92
CA ARG A 129 -28.74 23.32 1.04
C ARG A 129 -29.10 23.47 -0.44
N ALA A 130 -30.29 23.03 -0.84
CA ALA A 130 -30.82 23.19 -2.19
C ALA A 130 -31.38 24.60 -2.47
N GLY A 131 -31.30 25.53 -1.50
CA GLY A 131 -31.84 26.88 -1.63
C GLY A 131 -33.37 26.96 -1.56
N LYS A 132 -34.05 25.87 -1.17
CA LYS A 132 -35.50 25.77 -1.07
C LYS A 132 -35.98 26.17 0.33
N PHE A 133 -35.73 27.43 0.71
CA PHE A 133 -36.04 27.95 2.05
C PHE A 133 -37.53 27.87 2.41
N ASP A 134 -38.42 28.16 1.45
CA ASP A 134 -39.88 28.02 1.64
C ASP A 134 -40.26 26.60 2.09
N GLN A 135 -39.74 25.58 1.39
CA GLN A 135 -40.03 24.17 1.69
C GLN A 135 -39.42 23.75 3.03
N GLY A 136 -38.16 24.13 3.29
CA GLY A 136 -37.48 23.80 4.54
C GLY A 136 -38.19 24.38 5.76
N ILE A 137 -38.64 25.64 5.70
CA ILE A 137 -39.35 26.28 6.82
C ILE A 137 -40.75 25.66 6.99
N GLN A 138 -41.48 25.41 5.90
CA GLN A 138 -42.79 24.75 5.98
C GLN A 138 -42.67 23.38 6.63
N ARG A 139 -41.69 22.56 6.19
CA ARG A 139 -41.43 21.25 6.79
C ARG A 139 -41.09 21.36 8.26
N ALA A 140 -40.21 22.29 8.65
CA ALA A 140 -39.83 22.51 10.05
C ALA A 140 -41.04 22.79 10.94
N VAL A 141 -41.94 23.68 10.52
CA VAL A 141 -43.12 24.05 11.30
C VAL A 141 -44.12 22.90 11.39
N VAL A 142 -44.34 22.19 10.28
CA VAL A 142 -45.23 21.01 10.25
C VAL A 142 -44.70 19.92 11.18
N GLU A 143 -43.44 19.52 11.05
CA GLU A 143 -42.83 18.48 11.90
C GLU A 143 -42.82 18.88 13.37
N THR A 144 -42.52 20.15 13.67
CA THR A 144 -42.61 20.68 15.04
C THR A 144 -44.01 20.48 15.61
N GLY A 145 -45.05 20.83 14.85
CA GLY A 145 -46.43 20.63 15.25
C GLY A 145 -46.79 19.16 15.48
N LEU A 146 -46.32 18.26 14.61
CA LEU A 146 -46.58 16.82 14.71
C LEU A 146 -45.89 16.19 15.93
N VAL A 147 -44.63 16.56 16.19
CA VAL A 147 -43.91 16.12 17.40
C VAL A 147 -44.59 16.61 18.66
N LEU A 148 -45.06 17.87 18.67
CA LEU A 148 -45.86 18.44 19.76
C LEU A 148 -47.23 17.76 19.92
N ALA A 149 -47.77 17.17 18.85
CA ALA A 149 -48.97 16.34 18.89
C ALA A 149 -48.72 14.94 19.46
N GLY A 150 -47.46 14.58 19.73
CA GLY A 150 -47.07 13.25 20.18
C GLY A 150 -47.03 12.22 19.05
N GLN A 151 -47.08 12.65 17.79
CA GLN A 151 -46.85 11.78 16.65
C GLN A 151 -45.34 11.59 16.50
N GLU A 152 -44.89 10.35 16.56
CA GLU A 152 -43.50 10.01 16.28
C GLU A 152 -43.28 10.21 14.78
N GLY A 153 -42.50 11.23 14.41
CA GLY A 153 -41.93 11.28 13.08
C GLY A 153 -41.10 10.03 12.91
N GLU A 154 -41.55 9.11 12.06
CA GLU A 154 -40.69 8.03 11.59
C GLU A 154 -39.40 8.70 11.09
N PRO A 155 -38.22 8.29 11.57
CA PRO A 155 -37.00 8.74 10.94
C PRO A 155 -37.10 8.24 9.50
N GLU A 156 -37.33 9.15 8.55
CA GLU A 156 -37.21 8.80 7.14
C GLU A 156 -35.80 8.21 7.02
N SER A 157 -35.75 6.89 6.82
CA SER A 157 -34.52 6.17 6.62
C SER A 157 -33.94 6.74 5.33
N GLY A 158 -33.12 7.78 5.48
CA GLY A 158 -32.35 8.38 4.41
C GLY A 158 -31.69 7.22 3.72
N GLY A 159 -32.19 6.93 2.51
CA GLY A 159 -31.91 5.71 1.78
C GLY A 159 -30.44 5.42 1.89
N SER A 160 -30.09 4.26 2.46
CA SER A 160 -28.71 3.86 2.57
C SER A 160 -28.11 4.03 1.19
N ASN A 161 -27.13 4.91 1.09
CA ASN A 161 -26.44 5.16 -0.16
C ASN A 161 -25.61 3.91 -0.42
N TRP A 162 -26.18 2.87 -1.05
CA TRP A 162 -25.47 1.64 -1.42
C TRP A 162 -24.19 1.95 -2.22
N TRP A 163 -24.16 3.12 -2.86
CA TRP A 163 -22.99 3.67 -3.54
C TRP A 163 -21.87 4.15 -2.58
N GLU A 164 -22.17 4.61 -1.36
CA GLU A 164 -21.18 4.95 -0.32
C GLU A 164 -20.45 3.70 0.19
N LEU A 165 -21.17 2.60 0.45
CA LEU A 165 -20.55 1.32 0.81
C LEU A 165 -19.75 0.72 -0.35
N SER A 166 -20.17 0.95 -1.59
CA SER A 166 -19.43 0.52 -2.78
C SER A 166 -18.10 1.28 -2.93
N PHE A 167 -18.08 2.60 -2.66
CA PHE A 167 -16.83 3.37 -2.67
C PHE A 167 -15.89 2.97 -1.54
N VAL A 168 -16.39 2.70 -0.34
CA VAL A 168 -15.58 2.20 0.78
C VAL A 168 -14.98 0.83 0.43
N GLY A 169 -15.78 -0.10 -0.09
CA GLY A 169 -15.29 -1.42 -0.54
C GLY A 169 -14.25 -1.33 -1.66
N MET A 170 -14.47 -0.47 -2.66
CA MET A 170 -13.51 -0.24 -3.75
C MET A 170 -12.23 0.42 -3.24
N PHE A 171 -12.32 1.33 -2.27
CA PHE A 171 -11.15 1.96 -1.64
C PHE A 171 -10.30 0.93 -0.90
N PHE A 172 -10.91 0.06 -0.07
CA PHE A 172 -10.17 -1.01 0.61
C PHE A 172 -9.60 -2.04 -0.35
N ALA A 173 -10.31 -2.38 -1.44
CA ALA A 173 -9.79 -3.27 -2.47
C ALA A 173 -8.61 -2.66 -3.23
N ALA A 174 -8.70 -1.38 -3.62
CA ALA A 174 -7.62 -0.65 -4.28
C ALA A 174 -6.40 -0.49 -3.37
N PHE A 175 -6.62 -0.15 -2.09
CA PHE A 175 -5.56 -0.01 -1.10
C PHE A 175 -4.91 -1.36 -0.78
N GLY A 176 -5.71 -2.41 -0.61
CA GLY A 176 -5.22 -3.78 -0.44
C GLY A 176 -4.44 -4.27 -1.66
N TYR A 177 -4.86 -3.92 -2.88
CA TYR A 177 -4.14 -4.23 -4.11
C TYR A 177 -2.81 -3.47 -4.22
N LEU A 178 -2.81 -2.18 -3.92
CA LEU A 178 -1.58 -1.36 -3.86
C LEU A 178 -0.61 -1.92 -2.82
N TRP A 179 -1.09 -2.26 -1.63
CA TRP A 179 -0.29 -2.88 -0.57
C TRP A 179 0.24 -4.26 -0.97
N TYR A 180 -0.60 -5.09 -1.60
CA TYR A 180 -0.20 -6.39 -2.13
C TYR A 180 0.87 -6.24 -3.22
N ARG A 181 0.74 -5.26 -4.13
CA ARG A 181 1.77 -4.97 -5.13
C ARG A 181 3.07 -4.45 -4.51
N ALA A 182 3.00 -3.51 -3.57
CA ALA A 182 4.17 -2.99 -2.88
C ALA A 182 4.91 -4.10 -2.10
N SER A 183 4.17 -4.93 -1.36
CA SER A 183 4.73 -6.03 -0.58
C SER A 183 5.29 -7.15 -1.47
N SER A 184 4.61 -7.52 -2.55
CA SER A 184 5.12 -8.51 -3.50
C SER A 184 6.35 -8.02 -4.26
N GLN A 185 6.38 -6.75 -4.68
CA GLN A 185 7.54 -6.14 -5.33
C GLN A 185 8.75 -6.11 -4.39
N SER A 186 8.55 -5.77 -3.11
CA SER A 186 9.61 -5.83 -2.10
C SER A 186 10.15 -7.24 -1.90
N ARG A 187 9.26 -8.25 -1.84
CA ARG A 187 9.68 -9.67 -1.74
C ARG A 187 10.49 -10.12 -2.96
N ARG A 188 10.06 -9.75 -4.16
CA ARG A 188 10.79 -10.05 -5.42
C ARG A 188 12.18 -9.44 -5.42
N ARG A 189 12.30 -8.14 -5.12
CA ARG A 189 13.59 -7.44 -5.03
C ARG A 189 14.57 -8.08 -4.04
N ARG A 190 14.08 -8.50 -2.87
CA ARG A 190 14.91 -9.24 -1.89
C ARG A 190 15.39 -10.59 -2.44
N GLY A 191 14.54 -11.30 -3.20
CA GLY A 191 14.91 -12.56 -3.85
C GLY A 191 15.97 -12.35 -4.93
N ASP A 192 15.80 -11.34 -5.78
CA ASP A 192 16.75 -11.02 -6.84
C ASP A 192 18.10 -10.57 -6.28
N PHE A 193 18.11 -9.78 -5.20
CA PHE A 193 19.35 -9.38 -4.52
C PHE A 193 20.09 -10.59 -3.94
N ARG A 194 19.38 -11.55 -3.31
CA ARG A 194 19.99 -12.81 -2.83
C ARG A 194 20.61 -13.62 -3.96
N ARG A 195 19.91 -13.77 -5.09
CA ARG A 195 20.45 -14.44 -6.28
C ARG A 195 21.70 -13.73 -6.81
N CYS A 196 21.68 -12.40 -6.85
CA CYS A 196 22.85 -11.60 -7.23
C CYS A 196 24.03 -11.82 -6.26
N GLN A 197 23.77 -11.85 -4.95
CA GLN A 197 24.79 -12.15 -3.94
C GLN A 197 25.36 -13.57 -4.10
N ASP A 198 24.51 -14.57 -4.36
CA ASP A 198 24.93 -15.95 -4.57
C ASP A 198 25.85 -16.09 -5.81
N LEU A 199 25.49 -15.40 -6.90
CA LEU A 199 26.31 -15.34 -8.12
C LEU A 199 27.65 -14.65 -7.85
N LEU A 200 27.67 -13.53 -7.13
CA LEU A 200 28.90 -12.85 -6.75
C LEU A 200 29.79 -13.70 -5.84
N ALA A 201 29.20 -14.37 -4.85
CA ALA A 201 29.90 -15.29 -3.97
C ALA A 201 30.47 -16.48 -4.75
N ARG A 202 29.78 -16.93 -5.79
CA ARG A 202 30.26 -17.97 -6.69
C ARG A 202 31.45 -17.51 -7.52
N LEU A 203 31.34 -16.35 -8.16
CA LEU A 203 32.45 -15.74 -8.89
C LEU A 203 33.66 -15.61 -7.97
N LYS A 204 33.49 -15.05 -6.78
CA LYS A 204 34.51 -14.92 -5.74
C LYS A 204 35.25 -16.24 -5.45
N ARG A 205 34.53 -17.36 -5.36
CA ARG A 205 35.11 -18.69 -5.15
C ARG A 205 35.92 -19.16 -6.36
N GLU A 206 35.37 -19.02 -7.58
CA GLU A 206 36.09 -19.34 -8.83
C GLU A 206 37.39 -18.53 -8.94
N GLN A 207 37.35 -17.25 -8.53
CA GLN A 207 38.52 -16.38 -8.51
C GLN A 207 39.60 -16.85 -7.53
N ALA A 208 39.20 -17.19 -6.30
CA ALA A 208 40.12 -17.67 -5.27
C ALA A 208 40.76 -19.01 -5.67
N GLU A 209 39.97 -19.90 -6.29
CA GLU A 209 40.44 -21.18 -6.81
C GLU A 209 41.41 -20.99 -7.99
N ALA A 210 41.12 -20.05 -8.90
CA ALA A 210 41.99 -19.74 -10.02
C ALA A 210 43.38 -19.27 -9.57
N ILE A 211 43.41 -18.36 -8.58
CA ILE A 211 44.65 -17.85 -7.99
C ILE A 211 45.42 -18.99 -7.29
N LYS A 212 44.73 -19.85 -6.54
CA LYS A 212 45.36 -20.95 -5.78
C LYS A 212 45.94 -22.03 -6.70
N THR A 213 45.19 -22.44 -7.72
CA THR A 213 45.54 -23.57 -8.59
C THR A 213 46.37 -23.15 -9.81
N GLN A 214 46.51 -21.83 -10.06
CA GLN A 214 47.12 -21.28 -11.26
C GLN A 214 46.50 -21.87 -12.55
N ARG A 215 45.23 -22.24 -12.47
CA ARG A 215 44.39 -22.72 -13.58
C ARG A 215 43.04 -22.07 -13.48
N TYR A 216 42.47 -21.67 -14.60
CA TYR A 216 41.15 -21.05 -14.58
C TYR A 216 40.03 -22.11 -14.59
N PRO A 217 39.22 -22.24 -13.53
CA PRO A 217 38.07 -23.13 -13.57
C PRO A 217 36.93 -22.44 -14.34
N SER A 218 36.76 -22.76 -15.62
CA SER A 218 35.54 -22.42 -16.34
C SER A 218 34.43 -23.38 -15.90
N ALA A 219 33.92 -23.21 -14.68
CA ALA A 219 32.89 -24.09 -14.08
C ALA A 219 31.47 -23.70 -14.49
N SER A 220 31.28 -22.43 -14.86
CA SER A 220 29.98 -21.85 -15.20
C SER A 220 30.04 -20.99 -16.47
N CYS A 221 28.91 -20.87 -17.17
CA CYS A 221 28.81 -20.06 -18.37
C CYS A 221 28.85 -18.56 -18.04
N PRO A 222 29.71 -17.75 -18.70
CA PRO A 222 29.85 -16.32 -18.42
C PRO A 222 28.66 -15.46 -18.89
N VAL A 223 27.70 -16.04 -19.61
CA VAL A 223 26.50 -15.35 -20.12
C VAL A 223 25.29 -15.63 -19.24
N CYS A 224 24.99 -16.90 -18.96
CA CYS A 224 23.80 -17.30 -18.21
C CYS A 224 24.06 -17.80 -16.78
N PHE A 225 25.33 -17.90 -16.37
CA PHE A 225 25.76 -18.39 -15.06
C PHE A 225 25.33 -19.84 -14.72
N ALA A 226 24.82 -20.59 -15.69
CA ALA A 226 24.52 -22.02 -15.54
C ALA A 226 25.82 -22.83 -15.51
N ASP A 227 25.81 -23.93 -14.76
CA ASP A 227 26.95 -24.82 -14.61
C ASP A 227 27.19 -25.65 -15.84
N PHE A 228 28.44 -25.91 -16.17
CA PHE A 228 28.74 -26.83 -17.25
C PHE A 228 28.55 -28.28 -16.80
N ASP A 229 28.04 -29.12 -17.70
CA ASP A 229 28.03 -30.57 -17.51
C ASP A 229 29.47 -31.07 -17.42
N THR A 230 29.93 -31.48 -16.23
CA THR A 230 31.17 -32.24 -16.13
C THR A 230 30.86 -33.69 -16.51
N PRO A 231 31.52 -34.28 -17.53
CA PRO A 231 31.45 -35.72 -17.73
C PRO A 231 32.04 -36.38 -16.48
N ALA A 232 31.34 -37.36 -15.92
CA ALA A 232 31.83 -38.14 -14.80
C ALA A 232 33.23 -38.69 -15.13
N GLU A 233 34.26 -38.17 -14.46
CA GLU A 233 35.57 -38.81 -14.51
C GLU A 233 35.47 -40.19 -13.85
N ASP A 234 36.15 -41.11 -14.49
CA ASP A 234 36.37 -42.49 -14.14
C ASP A 234 36.78 -42.68 -12.66
N GLY A 235 35.88 -43.28 -11.89
CA GLY A 235 36.20 -44.21 -10.81
C GLY A 235 37.44 -43.93 -9.95
N SER A 236 37.50 -42.78 -9.29
CA SER A 236 38.30 -42.61 -8.07
C SER A 236 37.45 -41.92 -6.99
N PRO A 237 37.44 -42.42 -5.73
CA PRO A 237 36.53 -41.89 -4.72
C PRO A 237 36.96 -40.47 -4.35
N VAL A 238 36.17 -39.47 -4.76
CA VAL A 238 36.21 -38.15 -4.15
C VAL A 238 35.37 -38.23 -2.89
N GLU A 239 36.06 -38.19 -1.75
CA GLU A 239 35.49 -38.13 -0.42
C GLU A 239 34.53 -36.92 -0.33
N PRO A 240 33.26 -37.10 0.09
CA PRO A 240 32.33 -35.99 0.21
C PRO A 240 32.84 -35.01 1.26
N SER A 241 33.03 -33.76 0.85
CA SER A 241 33.40 -32.65 1.71
C SER A 241 32.40 -32.52 2.86
N ALA A 242 32.95 -32.48 4.07
CA ALA A 242 32.21 -32.42 5.32
C ALA A 242 31.30 -31.18 5.40
N PRO A 243 30.10 -31.29 5.99
CA PRO A 243 29.24 -30.14 6.24
C PRO A 243 29.92 -29.15 7.22
N PRO A 244 29.62 -27.84 7.12
CA PRO A 244 30.26 -26.83 7.95
C PRO A 244 29.84 -26.99 9.42
N LEU A 245 30.84 -26.98 10.30
CA LEU A 245 30.69 -26.99 11.75
C LEU A 245 29.93 -25.73 12.22
N PRO A 246 29.02 -25.84 13.20
CA PRO A 246 28.37 -24.68 13.79
C PRO A 246 29.35 -23.89 14.66
N ALA A 247 29.19 -22.56 14.67
CA ALA A 247 30.00 -21.61 15.41
C ALA A 247 29.94 -21.85 16.93
N GLU A 248 31.11 -21.78 17.56
CA GLU A 248 31.28 -21.77 19.01
C GLU A 248 30.89 -20.39 19.56
N ASP A 249 29.77 -20.32 20.28
CA ASP A 249 29.47 -19.19 21.17
C ASP A 249 30.06 -19.48 22.56
N GLN A 250 31.07 -18.69 22.92
CA GLN A 250 31.53 -18.56 24.30
C GLN A 250 30.64 -17.54 25.02
N ALA A 251 29.77 -18.01 25.91
CA ALA A 251 29.32 -17.21 27.05
C ALA A 251 28.84 -18.10 28.20
N SER A 252 29.64 -18.08 29.26
CA SER A 252 29.37 -18.43 30.65
C SER A 252 27.93 -18.27 31.15
N GLY A 253 27.46 -19.21 31.98
CA GLY A 253 26.35 -18.92 32.92
C GLY A 253 25.58 -20.12 33.46
N SER A 254 26.16 -20.81 34.46
CA SER A 254 25.53 -21.43 35.65
C SER A 254 24.03 -21.86 35.64
N GLY A 255 23.77 -23.12 36.02
CA GLY A 255 22.67 -23.43 36.96
C GLY A 255 21.62 -24.49 36.57
N ASN A 256 21.84 -25.72 37.08
CA ASN A 256 20.87 -26.66 37.67
C ASN A 256 19.78 -27.41 36.86
N SER A 257 19.96 -28.75 36.88
CA SER A 257 19.00 -29.81 37.30
C SER A 257 17.93 -30.34 36.34
N ALA A 258 18.08 -31.64 36.00
CA ALA A 258 17.17 -32.80 36.17
C ALA A 258 15.66 -32.62 35.87
N GLU A 259 14.90 -33.52 35.23
CA GLU A 259 14.96 -34.97 34.99
C GLU A 259 13.73 -35.36 34.10
N GLN A 260 13.64 -36.63 33.69
CA GLN A 260 12.46 -37.40 33.18
C GLN A 260 12.14 -37.36 31.66
N GLU A 261 12.45 -38.43 30.90
CA GLU A 261 11.75 -39.73 30.72
C GLU A 261 10.67 -39.67 29.61
N GLU A 262 10.95 -40.29 28.45
CA GLU A 262 10.41 -41.58 27.96
C GLU A 262 9.08 -41.48 27.19
N GLY A 263 8.96 -42.23 26.06
CA GLY A 263 7.64 -42.55 25.51
C GLY A 263 7.53 -42.79 24.00
N ILE A 264 7.77 -44.02 23.59
CA ILE A 264 7.68 -44.63 22.25
C ILE A 264 6.22 -44.69 21.70
N LYS A 265 6.09 -44.80 20.36
CA LYS A 265 5.01 -45.41 19.51
C LYS A 265 4.08 -44.39 18.83
N GLY A 266 3.66 -44.48 17.56
CA GLY A 266 3.71 -45.51 16.53
C GLY A 266 2.42 -45.47 15.66
N ASN A 267 2.57 -45.76 14.36
CA ASN A 267 1.55 -46.20 13.38
C ASN A 267 0.62 -45.21 12.62
N HIS A 268 0.93 -45.08 11.33
CA HIS A 268 0.13 -45.39 10.13
C HIS A 268 -1.39 -45.62 10.25
N LYS A 269 -2.13 -45.01 9.30
CA LYS A 269 -3.20 -45.67 8.53
C LYS A 269 -3.43 -45.01 7.16
N HIS A 270 -3.25 -45.81 6.11
CA HIS A 270 -3.77 -45.61 4.76
C HIS A 270 -5.29 -45.82 4.74
N LEU A 271 -6.00 -45.09 3.88
CA LEU A 271 -7.24 -45.58 3.27
C LEU A 271 -7.45 -44.94 1.88
N HIS A 272 -7.61 -45.78 0.86
CA HIS A 272 -7.97 -45.44 -0.52
C HIS A 272 -9.50 -45.45 -0.71
N LYS A 273 -10.05 -44.57 -1.56
CA LYS A 273 -11.04 -44.95 -2.59
C LYS A 273 -11.27 -43.86 -3.67
N ALA A 274 -11.31 -44.31 -4.93
CA ALA A 274 -11.62 -43.62 -6.20
C ALA A 274 -13.09 -43.15 -6.31
N GLY A 275 -13.56 -42.31 -7.26
CA GLY A 275 -13.00 -41.62 -8.44
C GLY A 275 -14.10 -40.92 -9.27
N SER A 276 -13.73 -40.24 -10.37
CA SER A 276 -14.55 -39.71 -11.51
C SER A 276 -15.37 -38.41 -11.24
N GLN A 277 -15.42 -37.32 -12.04
CA GLN A 277 -15.20 -37.03 -13.48
C GLN A 277 -14.76 -35.54 -13.73
N LYS A 278 -14.18 -35.30 -14.92
CA LYS A 278 -13.74 -34.08 -15.68
C LYS A 278 -14.72 -32.88 -15.66
N GLU A 279 -14.46 -31.59 -15.93
CA GLU A 279 -13.38 -30.66 -16.40
C GLU A 279 -14.01 -29.20 -16.34
N PRO A 280 -13.39 -28.08 -16.77
CA PRO A 280 -12.17 -27.39 -16.31
C PRO A 280 -12.44 -25.90 -15.95
N LEU A 281 -11.84 -25.32 -14.90
CA LEU A 281 -11.84 -23.85 -14.73
C LEU A 281 -10.55 -23.35 -14.07
N LEU A 282 -9.75 -22.66 -14.90
CA LEU A 282 -8.67 -21.70 -14.62
C LEU A 282 -7.78 -22.00 -13.40
N SER A 283 -6.65 -22.65 -13.67
CA SER A 283 -5.54 -22.80 -12.72
C SER A 283 -4.94 -21.44 -12.35
N LYS A 284 -5.00 -21.12 -11.05
CA LYS A 284 -4.11 -20.18 -10.37
C LYS A 284 -2.65 -20.58 -10.68
N GLY A 285 -1.85 -19.62 -11.12
CA GLY A 285 -0.41 -19.80 -11.28
C GLY A 285 0.26 -19.89 -9.92
N ASP A 286 0.83 -21.05 -9.63
CA ASP A 286 1.66 -21.33 -8.47
C ASP A 286 2.97 -20.52 -8.58
N ALA A 287 3.27 -19.75 -7.53
CA ALA A 287 4.45 -18.89 -7.43
C ALA A 287 5.62 -19.57 -6.68
N ASP A 288 5.68 -20.90 -6.71
CA ASP A 288 6.69 -21.71 -6.00
C ASP A 288 7.50 -22.66 -6.91
N SER A 289 7.38 -22.56 -8.23
CA SER A 289 8.15 -23.40 -9.17
C SER A 289 9.52 -22.85 -9.58
N ASP A 290 9.84 -21.60 -9.25
CA ASP A 290 11.06 -20.93 -9.76
C ASP A 290 12.27 -21.01 -8.80
N ALA A 291 12.10 -21.55 -7.60
CA ALA A 291 13.21 -21.83 -6.66
C ALA A 291 13.85 -23.22 -6.88
N GLN A 292 13.27 -24.03 -7.77
CA GLN A 292 13.76 -25.36 -8.11
C GLN A 292 13.91 -25.54 -9.63
N GLN A 293 14.31 -24.49 -10.35
CA GLN A 293 15.11 -24.71 -11.55
C GLN A 293 16.46 -25.24 -11.08
N ALA A 294 16.49 -26.55 -10.79
CA ALA A 294 17.71 -27.32 -10.77
C ALA A 294 18.52 -26.89 -11.99
N GLN A 295 19.71 -26.31 -11.76
CA GLN A 295 20.70 -26.04 -12.78
C GLN A 295 20.72 -27.23 -13.74
N ARG A 296 20.05 -27.10 -14.89
CA ARG A 296 20.30 -28.00 -16.01
C ARG A 296 21.71 -27.64 -16.41
N ALA A 297 22.64 -28.50 -16.05
CA ALA A 297 24.00 -28.34 -16.48
C ALA A 297 24.00 -28.27 -18.02
N VAL A 298 24.80 -27.35 -18.53
CA VAL A 298 24.80 -26.93 -19.92
C VAL A 298 26.07 -27.41 -20.60
N THR A 299 25.95 -27.75 -21.88
CA THR A 299 27.10 -28.25 -22.62
C THR A 299 28.10 -27.12 -22.93
N PRO A 300 29.37 -27.24 -22.50
CA PRO A 300 30.41 -26.24 -22.77
C PRO A 300 30.91 -26.31 -24.22
N LEU A 301 31.29 -25.17 -24.78
CA LEU A 301 31.97 -25.02 -26.06
C LEU A 301 33.18 -24.10 -25.90
N THR A 302 34.33 -24.56 -26.37
CA THR A 302 35.58 -23.80 -26.29
C THR A 302 35.85 -23.10 -27.61
N LEU A 303 35.92 -21.77 -27.56
CA LEU A 303 36.21 -20.91 -28.70
C LEU A 303 37.69 -20.99 -29.08
N PRO A 304 38.07 -20.60 -30.32
CA PRO A 304 39.48 -20.54 -30.74
C PRO A 304 40.35 -19.62 -29.86
N CYS A 305 39.74 -18.61 -29.26
CA CYS A 305 40.38 -17.72 -28.30
C CYS A 305 40.41 -18.27 -26.85
N HIS A 306 40.11 -19.56 -26.66
CA HIS A 306 40.07 -20.29 -25.38
C HIS A 306 38.94 -19.92 -24.39
N HIS A 307 38.03 -19.00 -24.74
CA HIS A 307 36.84 -18.73 -23.92
C HIS A 307 35.82 -19.86 -24.01
N VAL A 308 35.22 -20.21 -22.87
CA VAL A 308 34.23 -21.29 -22.77
C VAL A 308 32.82 -20.72 -22.57
N ILE A 309 31.89 -21.07 -23.45
CA ILE A 309 30.50 -20.59 -23.42
C ILE A 309 29.57 -21.77 -23.64
N CYS A 310 28.37 -21.75 -23.06
CA CYS A 310 27.41 -22.82 -23.28
C CYS A 310 26.81 -22.75 -24.69
N GLU A 311 26.40 -23.91 -25.20
CA GLU A 311 25.83 -24.06 -26.54
C GLU A 311 24.66 -23.11 -26.82
N THR A 312 23.73 -22.97 -25.87
CA THR A 312 22.53 -22.15 -26.04
C THR A 312 22.84 -20.66 -26.13
N CYS A 313 23.73 -20.15 -25.27
CA CYS A 313 24.13 -18.75 -25.30
C CYS A 313 24.98 -18.42 -26.54
N LEU A 314 25.88 -19.33 -26.93
CA LEU A 314 26.72 -19.11 -28.10
C LEU A 314 25.90 -19.11 -29.40
N THR A 315 24.91 -20.01 -29.51
CA THR A 315 24.02 -20.07 -30.67
C THR A 315 23.27 -18.75 -30.86
N ARG A 316 22.69 -18.18 -29.78
CA ARG A 316 22.00 -16.88 -29.84
C ARG A 316 22.93 -15.74 -30.23
N TRP A 317 24.14 -15.72 -29.70
CA TRP A 317 25.13 -14.69 -30.01
C TRP A 317 25.56 -14.71 -31.50
N LEU A 318 25.68 -15.91 -32.06
CA LEU A 318 26.05 -16.14 -33.47
C LEU A 318 24.97 -15.71 -34.47
N GLU A 319 23.75 -15.44 -34.03
CA GLU A 319 22.71 -14.88 -34.91
C GLU A 319 23.04 -13.43 -35.32
N GLU A 320 23.73 -12.69 -34.45
CA GLU A 320 24.00 -11.26 -34.60
C GLU A 320 25.48 -10.93 -34.83
N SER A 321 26.42 -11.78 -34.40
CA SER A 321 27.86 -11.49 -34.51
C SER A 321 28.76 -12.72 -34.64
N ASP A 322 29.94 -12.53 -35.24
CA ASP A 322 30.92 -13.58 -35.57
C ASP A 322 32.20 -13.56 -34.72
N ASN A 323 32.18 -12.73 -33.68
CA ASN A 323 33.32 -12.54 -32.80
C ASN A 323 33.03 -13.15 -31.43
N CYS A 324 34.07 -13.52 -30.70
CA CYS A 324 33.93 -13.92 -29.31
C CYS A 324 33.25 -12.81 -28.49
N PRO A 325 32.21 -13.08 -27.69
CA PRO A 325 31.55 -12.04 -26.90
C PRO A 325 32.44 -11.42 -25.82
N ILE A 326 33.50 -12.14 -25.40
CA ILE A 326 34.38 -11.73 -24.31
C ILE A 326 35.54 -10.88 -24.84
N CYS A 327 36.36 -11.43 -25.73
CA CYS A 327 37.56 -10.74 -26.23
C CYS A 327 37.42 -10.15 -27.64
N ARG A 328 36.25 -10.32 -28.30
CA ARG A 328 35.98 -9.85 -29.67
C ARG A 328 36.92 -10.43 -30.75
N ALA A 329 37.68 -11.47 -30.44
CA ALA A 329 38.47 -12.19 -31.44
C ALA A 329 37.55 -12.84 -32.49
N SER A 330 37.94 -12.77 -33.76
CA SER A 330 37.19 -13.39 -34.86
C SER A 330 37.20 -14.91 -34.76
N MET A 331 36.02 -15.53 -34.90
CA MET A 331 35.88 -16.99 -34.93
C MET A 331 36.20 -17.53 -36.34
N GLY A 332 37.46 -17.46 -36.73
CA GLY A 332 37.92 -17.90 -38.04
C GLY A 332 38.38 -19.35 -38.03
N THR A 333 37.53 -20.33 -38.39
CA THR A 333 37.99 -21.58 -39.03
C THR A 333 36.91 -22.19 -39.92
N SER A 334 37.23 -22.38 -41.20
CA SER A 334 36.42 -23.07 -42.20
C SER A 334 36.68 -24.58 -42.28
N ASP A 335 37.62 -25.13 -41.50
CA ASP A 335 38.03 -26.53 -41.62
C ASP A 335 37.39 -27.43 -40.55
N PRO A 336 36.62 -28.46 -40.96
CA PRO A 336 36.03 -29.42 -40.04
C PRO A 336 37.12 -30.28 -39.37
N ARG A 337 37.21 -30.21 -38.04
CA ARG A 337 38.01 -31.12 -37.20
C ARG A 337 37.12 -32.19 -36.56
N PRO A 338 37.61 -33.40 -36.26
CA PRO A 338 36.88 -34.37 -35.46
C PRO A 338 36.48 -33.76 -34.09
N ASN A 339 35.28 -34.07 -33.59
CA ASN A 339 34.64 -33.48 -32.40
C ASN A 339 34.34 -31.96 -32.47
N THR A 340 34.11 -31.41 -33.67
CA THR A 340 33.55 -30.06 -33.82
C THR A 340 32.03 -30.10 -34.03
N ARG A 341 31.33 -29.10 -33.47
CA ARG A 341 29.93 -28.83 -33.78
C ARG A 341 29.86 -27.76 -34.86
N ARG A 342 28.99 -27.96 -35.86
CA ARG A 342 28.69 -26.99 -36.90
C ARG A 342 27.65 -26.01 -36.39
N PHE A 343 27.96 -24.72 -36.44
CA PHE A 343 27.00 -23.63 -36.25
C PHE A 343 26.84 -22.91 -37.58
N SER A 344 25.61 -22.84 -38.08
CA SER A 344 25.32 -22.06 -39.28
C SER A 344 24.99 -20.63 -38.85
N ALA A 345 25.74 -19.66 -39.37
CA ALA A 345 25.49 -18.23 -39.16
C ALA A 345 24.67 -17.70 -40.36
N PRO A 346 23.32 -17.68 -40.28
CA PRO A 346 22.46 -17.42 -41.44
C PRO A 346 22.67 -16.03 -42.05
N HIS A 347 23.00 -15.02 -41.23
CA HIS A 347 23.22 -13.65 -41.71
C HIS A 347 24.54 -13.44 -42.46
N GLN A 348 25.50 -14.36 -42.34
CA GLN A 348 26.83 -14.23 -42.96
C GLN A 348 27.17 -15.34 -43.95
N GLN A 349 26.24 -16.29 -44.20
CA GLN A 349 26.41 -17.39 -45.16
C GLN A 349 27.70 -18.20 -44.94
N ARG A 350 28.07 -18.43 -43.67
CA ARG A 350 29.25 -19.22 -43.29
C ARG A 350 28.93 -20.19 -42.16
N ASP A 351 29.63 -21.32 -42.16
CA ASP A 351 29.61 -22.28 -41.08
C ASP A 351 30.83 -22.09 -40.17
N VAL A 352 30.58 -22.07 -38.86
CA VAL A 352 31.62 -22.03 -37.83
C VAL A 352 31.70 -23.40 -37.17
N TYR A 353 32.90 -23.99 -37.15
CA TYR A 353 33.16 -25.28 -36.52
C TYR A 353 33.84 -25.06 -35.16
N ILE A 354 33.15 -25.40 -34.07
CA ILE A 354 33.66 -25.17 -32.70
C ILE A 354 33.89 -26.50 -32.01
N ALA A 355 35.06 -26.68 -31.41
CA ALA A 355 35.40 -27.90 -30.69
C ALA A 355 34.50 -28.08 -29.47
N ARG A 356 33.89 -29.25 -29.35
CA ARG A 356 33.23 -29.68 -28.11
C ARG A 356 34.35 -30.19 -27.21
N ASP A 357 34.81 -29.37 -26.28
CA ASP A 357 36.01 -29.70 -25.52
C ASP A 357 35.72 -30.16 -24.09
N ASN A 358 36.35 -31.28 -23.73
CA ASN A 358 36.56 -31.82 -22.38
C ASN A 358 38.03 -31.60 -21.94
N ARG A 359 38.81 -30.74 -22.61
CA ARG A 359 40.22 -30.57 -22.28
C ARG A 359 40.45 -29.65 -21.09
N ARG A 360 41.56 -29.97 -20.41
CA ARG A 360 42.14 -29.27 -19.27
C ARG A 360 42.08 -27.75 -19.47
N PRO A 361 41.70 -27.00 -18.41
CA PRO A 361 41.63 -25.55 -18.48
C PRO A 361 42.99 -24.96 -18.91
N PRO A 362 42.98 -23.86 -19.68
CA PRO A 362 44.21 -23.18 -20.07
C PRO A 362 45.03 -22.76 -18.83
N ALA A 363 46.35 -22.66 -19.00
CA ALA A 363 47.21 -22.09 -17.97
C ALA A 363 46.74 -20.67 -17.63
N TYR A 364 46.83 -20.29 -16.35
CA TYR A 364 46.36 -18.99 -15.89
C TYR A 364 47.10 -17.84 -16.60
N ASP A 365 46.35 -17.02 -17.34
CA ASP A 365 46.78 -15.75 -17.92
C ASP A 365 45.97 -14.61 -17.26
N PRO A 366 46.62 -13.67 -16.55
CA PRO A 366 45.96 -12.54 -15.90
C PRO A 366 45.10 -11.68 -16.85
N CYS A 367 45.55 -11.45 -18.09
CA CYS A 367 44.83 -10.60 -19.05
C CYS A 367 43.56 -11.29 -19.56
N PHE A 368 43.66 -12.60 -19.83
CA PHE A 368 42.53 -13.43 -20.22
C PHE A 368 41.45 -13.41 -19.13
N TYR A 369 41.86 -13.70 -17.90
CA TYR A 369 40.99 -13.75 -16.74
C TYR A 369 40.27 -12.42 -16.46
N GLN A 370 40.98 -11.30 -16.61
CA GLN A 370 40.41 -9.97 -16.41
C GLN A 370 39.29 -9.68 -17.42
N SER A 371 39.49 -10.02 -18.70
CA SER A 371 38.49 -9.78 -19.74
C SER A 371 37.21 -10.60 -19.52
N GLU A 372 37.37 -11.85 -19.09
CA GLU A 372 36.24 -12.72 -18.75
C GLU A 372 35.50 -12.24 -17.49
N LEU A 373 36.22 -11.87 -16.43
CA LEU A 373 35.61 -11.31 -15.22
C LEU A 373 34.82 -10.05 -15.52
N GLN A 374 35.40 -9.11 -16.27
CA GLN A 374 34.73 -7.87 -16.63
C GLN A 374 33.45 -8.15 -17.43
N TYR A 375 33.49 -9.12 -18.35
CA TYR A 375 32.33 -9.56 -19.10
C TYR A 375 31.24 -10.16 -18.19
N ARG A 376 31.62 -11.05 -17.25
CA ARG A 376 30.70 -11.63 -16.26
C ARG A 376 30.05 -10.55 -15.38
N LEU A 377 30.82 -9.58 -14.90
CA LEU A 377 30.30 -8.46 -14.11
C LEU A 377 29.35 -7.57 -14.92
N HIS A 378 29.63 -7.35 -16.20
CA HIS A 378 28.74 -6.60 -17.08
C HIS A 378 27.42 -7.33 -17.34
N ASN A 379 27.46 -8.65 -17.60
CA ASN A 379 26.24 -9.44 -17.71
C ASN A 379 25.45 -9.48 -16.40
N LEU A 380 26.13 -9.50 -15.26
CA LEU A 380 25.50 -9.43 -13.96
C LEU A 380 24.76 -8.08 -13.77
N HIS A 381 25.35 -6.97 -14.21
CA HIS A 381 24.66 -5.66 -14.25
C HIS A 381 23.44 -5.68 -15.18
N MET A 382 23.55 -6.28 -16.36
CA MET A 382 22.40 -6.38 -17.28
C MET A 382 21.27 -7.22 -16.70
N GLN A 383 21.59 -8.25 -15.90
CA GLN A 383 20.60 -9.09 -15.23
C GLN A 383 20.04 -8.46 -13.94
N TYR A 384 20.85 -7.70 -13.21
CA TYR A 384 20.52 -7.09 -11.92
C TYR A 384 20.93 -5.60 -11.87
N PRO A 385 20.32 -4.74 -12.71
CA PRO A 385 20.74 -3.35 -12.85
C PRO A 385 20.46 -2.50 -11.60
N ASP A 386 19.47 -2.90 -10.81
CA ASP A 386 19.09 -2.24 -9.54
C ASP A 386 20.17 -2.42 -8.45
N PHE A 387 21.03 -3.44 -8.54
CA PHE A 387 21.97 -3.81 -7.48
C PHE A 387 23.44 -3.59 -7.87
N VAL A 388 23.80 -3.93 -9.11
CA VAL A 388 25.15 -3.79 -9.64
C VAL A 388 25.12 -2.66 -10.65
N THR A 389 25.87 -1.58 -10.41
CA THR A 389 25.94 -0.42 -11.31
C THR A 389 27.25 -0.43 -12.10
N PRO A 390 27.35 0.31 -13.22
CA PRO A 390 28.62 0.45 -13.96
C PRO A 390 29.76 1.00 -13.10
N HIS A 391 29.42 1.83 -12.11
CA HIS A 391 30.38 2.36 -11.14
C HIS A 391 30.94 1.25 -10.23
N ILE A 392 30.07 0.40 -9.68
CA ILE A 392 30.47 -0.76 -8.85
C ILE A 392 31.35 -1.72 -9.65
N ILE A 393 31.03 -1.97 -10.92
CA ILE A 393 31.87 -2.78 -11.81
C ILE A 393 33.27 -2.19 -11.90
N ASN A 394 33.39 -0.88 -12.12
CA ASN A 394 34.69 -0.20 -12.24
C ASN A 394 35.52 -0.33 -10.94
N ILE A 395 34.88 -0.20 -9.78
CA ILE A 395 35.52 -0.42 -8.47
C ILE A 395 36.11 -1.83 -8.41
N TRP A 396 35.28 -2.85 -8.68
CA TRP A 396 35.72 -4.25 -8.61
C TRP A 396 36.78 -4.60 -9.64
N THR A 397 36.67 -4.10 -10.88
CA THR A 397 37.71 -4.32 -11.90
C THR A 397 39.03 -3.68 -11.49
N ASN A 398 39.02 -2.46 -10.94
CA ASN A 398 40.24 -1.79 -10.49
C ASN A 398 40.87 -2.49 -9.28
N GLN A 399 40.04 -3.01 -8.37
CA GLN A 399 40.52 -3.82 -7.24
C GLN A 399 41.27 -5.07 -7.70
N VAL A 400 40.75 -5.77 -8.71
CA VAL A 400 41.40 -6.97 -9.25
C VAL A 400 42.69 -6.62 -9.97
N VAL A 401 42.72 -5.52 -10.74
CA VAL A 401 43.91 -5.07 -11.49
C VAL A 401 45.04 -4.60 -10.58
N HIS A 402 44.73 -3.79 -9.57
CA HIS A 402 45.75 -3.12 -8.75
C HIS A 402 45.95 -3.76 -7.38
N GLY A 403 44.94 -4.43 -6.84
CA GLY A 403 44.97 -5.07 -5.52
C GLY A 403 45.37 -6.54 -5.53
N GLY A 404 45.67 -7.12 -6.70
CA GLY A 404 46.18 -8.49 -6.84
C GLY A 404 45.23 -9.58 -6.35
N GLY A 405 43.92 -9.29 -6.34
CA GLY A 405 42.97 -10.02 -5.51
C GLY A 405 41.67 -10.42 -6.18
N VAL A 406 40.77 -10.87 -5.31
CA VAL A 406 39.41 -11.29 -5.59
C VAL A 406 38.47 -10.08 -5.38
N ILE A 407 37.33 -10.03 -6.06
CA ILE A 407 36.33 -8.99 -5.82
C ILE A 407 35.84 -9.02 -4.36
N THR A 408 35.56 -7.85 -3.79
CA THR A 408 35.06 -7.70 -2.41
C THR A 408 33.71 -6.97 -2.37
N PRO A 409 32.60 -7.62 -2.79
CA PRO A 409 31.26 -7.04 -2.70
C PRO A 409 30.88 -6.66 -1.26
N GLU A 410 31.35 -7.43 -0.27
CA GLU A 410 31.05 -7.20 1.14
C GLU A 410 31.63 -5.89 1.70
N THR A 411 32.74 -5.37 1.15
CA THR A 411 33.34 -4.11 1.60
C THR A 411 32.95 -2.92 0.71
N THR A 412 32.23 -3.17 -0.39
CA THR A 412 31.83 -2.12 -1.33
C THR A 412 30.59 -1.42 -0.82
N VAL A 413 30.76 -0.20 -0.32
CA VAL A 413 29.71 0.61 0.33
C VAL A 413 28.49 0.76 -0.57
N GLU A 414 28.69 1.10 -1.85
CA GLU A 414 27.62 1.32 -2.82
C GLU A 414 26.78 0.06 -3.03
N PHE A 415 27.41 -1.13 -3.01
CA PHE A 415 26.70 -2.40 -3.13
C PHE A 415 25.90 -2.72 -1.87
N GLN A 416 26.46 -2.45 -0.68
CA GLN A 416 25.74 -2.63 0.60
C GLN A 416 24.53 -1.69 0.71
N MET A 417 24.63 -0.46 0.19
CA MET A 417 23.52 0.50 0.15
C MET A 417 22.39 0.08 -0.82
N ASN A 418 22.68 -0.79 -1.79
CA ASN A 418 21.68 -1.33 -2.72
C ASN A 418 20.91 -2.54 -2.16
N ASP A 419 21.26 -3.03 -0.95
CA ASP A 419 20.49 -4.08 -0.28
C ASP A 419 19.08 -3.59 0.07
N PRO A 420 18.01 -4.23 -0.45
CA PRO A 420 16.64 -3.85 -0.16
C PRO A 420 16.28 -3.86 1.34
N THR A 421 16.94 -4.70 2.14
CA THR A 421 16.73 -4.76 3.60
C THR A 421 17.35 -3.55 4.29
N THR A 422 18.59 -3.22 3.93
CA THR A 422 19.30 -2.00 4.37
C THR A 422 18.53 -0.74 4.00
N GLN A 423 18.05 -0.63 2.76
CA GLN A 423 17.22 0.50 2.33
C GLN A 423 15.92 0.63 3.12
N GLN A 424 15.29 -0.49 3.49
CA GLN A 424 14.08 -0.48 4.32
C GLN A 424 14.34 -0.08 5.76
N HIS A 425 15.46 -0.53 6.33
CA HIS A 425 15.90 -0.07 7.66
C HIS A 425 16.08 1.45 7.65
N TYR A 426 16.77 2.01 6.66
CA TYR A 426 16.94 3.47 6.54
C TYR A 426 15.62 4.20 6.24
N ALA A 427 14.76 3.68 5.37
CA ALA A 427 13.47 4.29 5.04
C ALA A 427 12.50 4.31 6.24
N SER A 428 12.44 3.22 7.02
CA SER A 428 11.60 3.15 8.22
C SER A 428 12.11 4.07 9.34
N SER A 429 13.43 4.22 9.50
CA SER A 429 14.01 5.19 10.43
C SER A 429 13.75 6.65 10.03
N GLY A 430 13.52 6.92 8.74
CA GLY A 430 13.12 8.24 8.26
C GLY A 430 11.62 8.55 8.41
N ALA A 431 10.76 7.51 8.40
CA ALA A 431 9.30 7.67 8.44
C ALA A 431 8.71 7.77 9.85
N SER A 432 9.43 7.34 10.89
CA SER A 432 8.99 7.43 12.30
C SER A 432 9.95 8.21 13.20
N GLY A 433 10.75 9.11 12.62
CA GLY A 433 11.82 9.82 13.31
C GLY A 433 11.59 11.31 13.47
N SER A 434 10.59 11.74 14.25
CA SER A 434 10.77 12.93 15.08
C SER A 434 11.70 12.53 16.24
N ALA A 435 12.96 12.23 15.92
CA ALA A 435 14.00 12.16 16.93
C ALA A 435 14.22 13.60 17.39
N GLY A 436 13.75 13.91 18.60
CA GLY A 436 14.11 15.15 19.27
C GLY A 436 15.63 15.21 19.37
N PHE A 437 16.24 16.06 18.56
CA PHE A 437 17.60 16.53 18.83
C PHE A 437 17.53 17.31 20.13
N GLY A 438 18.06 16.72 21.20
CA GLY A 438 18.27 17.41 22.45
C GLY A 438 19.16 18.62 22.23
N GLY A 439 18.55 19.81 22.30
CA GLY A 439 19.13 21.04 22.85
C GLY A 439 20.58 21.37 22.47
N GLY A 440 20.85 21.57 21.19
CA GLY A 440 21.86 22.53 20.74
C GLY A 440 21.13 23.74 20.19
N SER A 441 21.13 24.86 20.91
CA SER A 441 20.39 26.07 20.55
C SER A 441 20.90 26.69 19.24
N SER A 442 19.98 26.94 18.32
CA SER A 442 20.11 28.02 17.33
C SER A 442 18.72 28.64 17.11
N PHE A 443 18.56 29.83 17.69
CA PHE A 443 17.53 30.86 17.50
C PHE A 443 16.43 30.65 16.43
N GLY A 444 15.16 30.74 16.88
CA GLY A 444 14.10 31.55 16.22
C GLY A 444 13.00 30.85 15.40
N GLY A 445 11.75 30.87 15.91
CA GLY A 445 10.53 31.06 15.07
C GLY A 445 9.40 29.98 15.05
N GLY A 446 8.29 30.24 15.76
CA GLY A 446 6.88 30.26 15.26
C GLY A 446 6.05 29.00 14.90
N GLY A 447 5.05 28.65 15.75
CA GLY A 447 3.58 28.55 15.50
C GLY A 447 2.87 27.44 14.67
N GLY A 448 1.63 27.04 15.08
CA GLY A 448 0.51 26.62 14.17
C GLY A 448 -0.48 25.50 14.62
N GLY A 449 -1.82 25.74 14.50
CA GLY A 449 -2.97 24.79 14.66
C GLY A 449 -4.14 25.12 13.67
N GLY A 450 -5.32 24.43 13.66
CA GLY A 450 -6.43 24.69 12.67
C GLY A 450 -7.88 24.14 12.92
N SER A 451 -8.89 24.61 12.12
CA SER A 451 -10.37 24.31 12.07
C SER A 451 -10.97 24.24 10.60
N TRP A 452 -12.29 24.03 10.39
CA TRP A 452 -13.00 23.96 9.08
C TRP A 452 -13.93 25.14 8.75
#